data_AF-A0A7Y1ADV7-F1
#
_entry.id   AF-A0A7Y1ADV7-F1
#
_cell.length_a   1.000
_cell.length_b   1.000
_cell.length_c   1.000
_cell.angle_alpha   90.00
_cell.angle_beta   90.00
_cell.angle_gamma   90.00
#
_symmetry.space_group_name_H-M   'P 1'
#
loop_
_entity.id
_entity.type
_entity.pdbx_description
1 polymer ?
#
loop_
_entity_poly.entity_id
_entity_poly.type
_entity_poly.pdbx_seq_one_letter_code
_entity_poly.pdbx_strand_id
1 'polypeptide(L)' 'MTNKEKPLEWIASSHKDLMALPSDVRRRFGYALSLAQIGDQDDAAKVLK' A
#
# COMPACT_ATOMS: atom_id res chain seq x y z
N MET A 1 13.70 -0.19 17.93
CA MET A 1 13.97 0.38 16.60
C MET A 1 12.63 0.77 16.00
N THR A 2 12.18 1.99 16.25
CA THR A 2 10.93 2.50 15.70
C THR A 2 11.20 2.96 14.28
N ASN A 3 11.18 2.03 13.32
CA ASN A 3 11.02 2.42 11.91
C ASN A 3 9.72 3.22 11.85
N LYS A 4 9.83 4.53 11.66
CA LYS A 4 8.67 5.42 11.52
C LYS A 4 8.04 5.14 10.16
N GLU A 5 7.29 4.04 10.08
CA GLU A 5 6.41 3.78 8.96
C GLU A 5 5.54 5.01 8.74
N LYS A 6 5.59 5.57 7.54
CA LYS A 6 4.70 6.67 7.16
C LYS A 6 3.25 6.15 7.32
N PRO A 7 2.34 6.95 7.90
CA PRO A 7 0.95 6.55 7.99
C PRO A 7 0.36 6.41 6.58
N LEU A 8 -0.50 5.41 6.39
CA LEU A 8 -1.27 5.25 5.16
C LEU A 8 -2.55 6.06 5.27
N GLU A 9 -2.78 6.94 4.31
CA GLU A 9 -4.03 7.67 4.15
C GLU A 9 -4.86 7.03 3.04
N TRP A 10 -6.06 6.58 3.40
CA TRP A 10 -6.99 5.97 2.46
C TRP A 10 -7.94 7.04 1.91
N ILE A 11 -7.98 7.18 0.59
CA ILE A 11 -8.87 8.12 -0.08
C ILE A 11 -10.17 7.41 -0.45
N ALA A 12 -11.31 8.01 -0.08
CA ALA A 12 -12.65 7.50 -0.40
C ALA A 12 -12.83 6.01 -0.06
N SER A 13 -13.25 5.18 -1.03
CA SER A 13 -13.50 3.75 -0.84
C SER A 13 -12.27 2.86 -0.96
N SER A 14 -11.08 3.41 -1.21
CA SER A 14 -9.87 2.63 -1.53
C SER A 14 -9.56 1.48 -0.57
N HIS A 15 -9.72 1.68 0.74
CA HIS A 15 -9.53 0.61 1.73
C HIS A 15 -10.59 -0.49 1.61
N LYS A 16 -11.86 -0.11 1.44
CA LYS A 16 -12.97 -1.05 1.28
C LYS A 16 -12.80 -1.87 -0.01
N ASP A 17 -12.41 -1.20 -1.09
CA ASP A 17 -12.19 -1.82 -2.38
C ASP A 17 -11.01 -2.80 -2.32
N LEU A 18 -9.92 -2.44 -1.63
CA LEU A 18 -8.81 -3.35 -1.36
C LEU A 18 -9.27 -4.60 -0.57
N MET A 19 -10.09 -4.42 0.47
CA MET A 19 -10.58 -5.53 1.29
C MET A 19 -11.52 -6.48 0.53
N ALA A 20 -12.21 -5.98 -0.51
CA ALA A 20 -13.07 -6.79 -1.37
C ALA A 20 -12.29 -7.69 -2.35
N LEU A 21 -11.00 -7.43 -2.57
CA LEU A 21 -10.16 -8.23 -3.46
C LEU A 21 -9.81 -9.60 -2.85
N PRO A 22 -9.49 -10.61 -3.67
CA PRO A 22 -8.94 -11.90 -3.23
C PRO A 22 -7.70 -11.77 -2.33
N SER A 23 -7.45 -12.79 -1.49
CA SER A 23 -6.41 -12.75 -0.45
C SER A 23 -4.98 -12.63 -1.00
N ASP A 24 -4.70 -13.27 -2.13
CA ASP A 24 -3.45 -13.18 -2.88
C ASP A 24 -3.20 -11.76 -3.39
N VAL A 25 -4.22 -11.11 -3.94
CA VAL A 25 -4.13 -9.72 -4.39
C VAL A 25 -3.88 -8.77 -3.21
N ARG A 26 -4.62 -8.93 -2.11
CA ARG A 26 -4.40 -8.13 -0.88
C ARG A 26 -2.97 -8.28 -0.35
N ARG A 27 -2.39 -9.48 -0.41
CA ARG A 27 -1.00 -9.72 0.00
C ARG A 27 -0.01 -8.93 -0.86
N ARG A 28 -0.20 -8.88 -2.19
CA ARG A 28 0.67 -8.08 -3.08
C ARG A 28 0.59 -6.59 -2.74
N PHE A 29 -0.62 -6.06 -2.53
CA PHE A 29 -0.80 -4.67 -2.10
C PHE A 29 -0.17 -4.41 -0.73
N GLY A 30 -0.29 -5.32 0.24
CA GLY A 30 0.34 -5.18 1.55
C GLY A 30 1.86 -5.02 1.48
N TYR A 31 2.52 -5.79 0.58
CA TYR A 31 3.96 -5.62 0.33
C TYR A 31 4.28 -4.25 -0.26
N ALA A 32 3.57 -3.83 -1.31
CA ALA A 32 3.79 -2.51 -1.93
C ALA A 32 3.56 -1.35 -0.95
N LEU A 33 2.54 -1.46 -0.08
CA LEU A 33 2.27 -0.47 0.97
C LEU A 33 3.40 -0.44 2.00
N SER A 34 3.92 -1.59 2.45
CA SER A 34 5.04 -1.63 3.39
C SER A 34 6.29 -0.95 2.84
N LEU A 35 6.58 -1.12 1.54
CA LEU A 35 7.66 -0.41 0.84
C LEU A 35 7.40 1.12 0.88
N ALA A 36 6.20 1.55 0.50
CA ALA A 36 5.83 2.97 0.53
C ALA A 36 5.95 3.58 1.94
N GLN A 37 5.59 2.83 2.99
CA GLN A 37 5.66 3.27 4.38
C GLN A 37 7.11 3.45 4.86
N ILE A 38 8.06 2.65 4.39
CA ILE A 38 9.50 2.84 4.69
C ILE A 38 10.19 3.85 3.74
N GLY A 39 9.46 4.38 2.76
CA GLY A 39 9.96 5.36 1.79
C GLY A 39 10.56 4.76 0.52
N ASP A 40 10.35 3.47 0.27
CA ASP A 40 10.71 2.76 -0.95
C ASP A 40 9.53 2.69 -1.94
N GLN A 41 9.75 2.19 -3.15
CA GLN A 41 8.75 2.11 -4.21
C GLN A 41 8.69 0.69 -4.81
N ASP A 42 7.49 0.10 -4.87
CA ASP A 42 7.28 -1.15 -5.62
C ASP A 42 7.46 -0.89 -7.12
N ASP A 43 8.12 -1.80 -7.84
CA ASP A 43 8.39 -1.68 -9.29
C ASP A 43 7.12 -1.46 -10.14
N ALA A 44 5.97 -1.93 -9.67
CA ALA A 44 4.69 -1.77 -10.37
C ALA A 44 4.00 -0.43 -10.06
N ALA A 45 4.48 0.35 -9.09
CA ALA A 45 3.88 1.62 -8.71
C ALA A 45 4.10 2.68 -9.80
N LYS A 46 3.00 3.21 -10.32
CA LYS A 46 3.00 4.33 -11.26
C LYS A 46 2.65 5.61 -10.53
N VAL A 47 3.59 6.55 -10.50
CA VAL A 47 3.36 7.91 -10.01
C VAL A 47 2.31 8.60 -10.89
N LEU A 48 1.23 9.06 -10.27
CA LEU A 48 0.31 10.01 -10.89
C LEU A 48 1.08 11.33 -11.06
N LYS A 49 1.44 11.65 -12.29
CA LYS A 49 1.92 12.98 -12.71
C LYS A 49 0.75 13.84 -13.14
#